data_AF-A0A6P4YY31-F1
#
_entry.id   AF-A0A6P4YY31-F1
#
_cell.length_a   1.000
_cell.length_b   1.000
_cell.length_c   1.000
_cell.angle_alpha   90.00
_cell.angle_beta   90.00
_cell.angle_gamma   90.00
#
_symmetry.space_group_name_H-M   'P 1'
#
loop_
_entity.id
_entity.type
_entity.pdbx_description
1 polymer ?
#
loop_
_entity_poly.entity_id
_entity_poly.type
_entity_poly.pdbx_seq_one_letter_code
_entity_poly.pdbx_strand_id
1 'polypeptide(L)'
;MASWTKMFALFSLVLLFFCSSNAQTCVGPTVEATSFTSAEANLAMETTFLVEFTLSCKNAAKDLVLHADIGDRQFPVSRSADGMRYQISWTAEHKQAPAGSYEVRFFDDEGFAALRKAQRSDQDVNAVSSLFTITVHHRGVSQGPWASSPTVAAVAAFAVWLFAYRAKRQIQD
;
A
#
# COMPACT_ATOMS: atom_id res chain seq x y z
N MET A 1 28.29 4.56 -53.23
CA MET A 1 28.64 4.71 -51.80
C MET A 1 27.94 5.88 -51.10
N ALA A 2 27.69 7.03 -51.75
CA ALA A 2 27.05 8.21 -51.12
C ALA A 2 25.53 8.11 -50.82
N SER A 3 24.82 7.13 -51.40
CA SER A 3 23.38 6.90 -51.17
C SER A 3 23.12 6.19 -49.83
N TRP A 4 24.00 5.27 -49.44
CA TRP A 4 23.80 4.43 -48.26
C TRP A 4 24.02 5.21 -46.95
N THR A 5 24.97 6.15 -46.94
CA THR A 5 25.22 7.04 -45.80
C THR A 5 24.05 7.99 -45.52
N LYS A 6 23.38 8.49 -46.57
CA LYS A 6 22.17 9.32 -46.42
C LYS A 6 20.99 8.52 -45.88
N MET A 7 20.86 7.25 -46.30
CA MET A 7 19.78 6.36 -45.83
C MET A 7 19.97 5.93 -44.37
N PHE A 8 21.21 5.66 -43.93
CA PHE A 8 21.52 5.43 -42.52
C PHE A 8 21.32 6.67 -41.64
N ALA A 9 21.67 7.86 -42.15
CA ALA A 9 21.46 9.11 -41.42
C ALA A 9 19.96 9.43 -41.24
N LEU A 10 19.14 9.21 -42.27
CA LEU A 10 17.68 9.35 -42.20
C LEU A 10 17.05 8.34 -41.22
N PHE A 11 17.51 7.08 -41.23
CA PHE A 11 17.02 6.07 -40.30
C PHE A 11 17.37 6.38 -38.83
N SER A 12 18.58 6.88 -38.58
CA SER A 12 19.02 7.35 -37.26
C SER A 12 18.19 8.55 -36.76
N LEU A 13 17.87 9.50 -37.66
CA LEU A 13 17.05 10.66 -37.32
C LEU A 13 15.59 10.28 -37.00
N VAL A 14 15.03 9.30 -37.71
CA VAL A 14 13.67 8.77 -37.45
C VAL A 14 13.59 8.01 -36.13
N LEU A 15 14.64 7.27 -35.77
CA LEU A 15 14.75 6.59 -34.47
C LEU A 15 14.82 7.57 -33.28
N LEU A 16 15.52 8.69 -33.45
CA LEU A 16 15.58 9.75 -32.43
C LEU A 16 14.23 10.45 -32.25
N PHE A 17 13.45 10.61 -33.32
CA PHE A 17 12.12 11.23 -33.24
C PHE A 17 11.10 10.36 -32.49
N PHE A 18 11.16 9.03 -32.68
CA PHE A 18 10.29 8.08 -31.99
C PHE A 18 10.61 7.89 -30.49
N CYS A 19 11.77 8.34 -30.02
CA CYS A 19 12.19 8.21 -28.62
C CYS A 19 11.73 9.38 -27.72
N SER A 20 10.97 10.34 -28.27
CA SER A 20 10.38 11.44 -27.51
C SER A 20 9.14 10.97 -26.74
N SER A 21 9.28 9.94 -25.90
CA SER A 21 8.25 9.59 -24.92
C SER A 21 8.19 10.70 -23.88
N ASN A 22 7.06 11.42 -23.80
CA ASN A 22 6.80 12.41 -22.76
C ASN A 22 6.80 11.72 -21.39
N ALA A 23 7.93 11.71 -20.70
CA ALA A 23 7.96 11.47 -19.26
C ALA A 23 7.44 12.73 -18.58
N GLN A 24 6.13 12.80 -18.37
CA GLN A 24 5.51 13.97 -17.77
C GLN A 24 5.58 13.85 -16.25
N THR A 25 6.42 14.68 -15.63
CA THR A 25 6.52 14.75 -14.16
C THR A 25 5.43 15.63 -13.56
N CYS A 26 4.96 15.27 -12.37
CA CYS A 26 3.93 16.04 -11.66
C CYS A 26 4.56 17.26 -10.97
N VAL A 27 4.23 18.46 -11.46
CA VAL A 27 4.67 19.71 -10.82
C VAL A 27 3.58 20.22 -9.87
N GLY A 28 3.95 20.42 -8.61
CA GLY A 28 3.07 20.95 -7.56
C GLY A 28 1.90 20.02 -7.21
N PRO A 29 2.16 18.85 -6.61
CA PRO A 29 1.12 17.89 -6.26
C PRO A 29 0.19 18.43 -5.16
N THR A 30 -1.11 18.40 -5.41
CA THR A 30 -2.15 18.55 -4.39
C THR A 30 -2.79 17.19 -4.16
N VAL A 31 -2.77 16.74 -2.90
CA VAL A 31 -3.13 15.37 -2.52
C VAL A 31 -4.27 15.38 -1.52
N GLU A 32 -5.33 14.64 -1.80
CA GLU A 32 -6.36 14.30 -0.83
C GLU A 32 -6.26 12.81 -0.53
N ALA A 33 -5.98 12.45 0.71
CA ALA A 33 -5.72 11.08 1.12
C ALA A 33 -6.70 10.61 2.18
N THR A 34 -7.08 9.34 2.08
CA THR A 34 -7.84 8.60 3.08
C THR A 34 -7.06 7.35 3.45
N SER A 35 -6.95 7.08 4.74
CA SER A 35 -6.17 5.95 5.26
C SER A 35 -7.06 5.05 6.11
N PHE A 36 -6.95 3.74 5.88
CA PHE A 36 -7.64 2.70 6.60
C PHE A 36 -6.61 1.72 7.17
N THR A 37 -6.80 1.32 8.42
CA THR A 37 -5.95 0.33 9.08
C THR A 37 -6.81 -0.71 9.76
N SER A 38 -6.50 -2.00 9.56
CA SER A 38 -7.11 -3.07 10.35
C SER A 38 -6.67 -2.98 11.81
N ALA A 39 -7.59 -3.16 12.75
CA ALA A 39 -7.35 -2.99 14.18
C ALA A 39 -7.68 -4.23 15.02
N GLU A 40 -8.04 -5.36 14.41
CA GLU A 40 -8.57 -6.53 15.14
C GLU A 40 -7.57 -7.69 15.14
N ALA A 41 -6.97 -7.98 16.29
CA ALA A 41 -5.94 -9.03 16.44
C ALA A 41 -6.51 -10.45 16.28
N ASN A 42 -7.80 -10.63 16.55
CA ASN A 42 -8.42 -11.95 16.66
C ASN A 42 -8.86 -12.50 15.29
N LEU A 43 -8.93 -11.66 14.26
CA LEU A 43 -9.46 -12.00 12.93
C LEU A 43 -8.36 -12.24 11.89
N ALA A 44 -7.20 -11.61 12.06
CA ALA A 44 -6.03 -11.78 11.19
C ALA A 44 -4.75 -11.78 12.03
N MET A 45 -3.68 -12.41 11.56
CA MET A 45 -2.36 -12.39 12.22
C MET A 45 -1.52 -11.15 11.84
N GLU A 46 -1.97 -10.41 10.83
CA GLU A 46 -1.30 -9.24 10.28
C GLU A 46 -2.26 -8.04 10.27
N THR A 47 -1.70 -6.86 10.51
CA THR A 47 -2.38 -5.58 10.26
C THR A 47 -2.25 -5.24 8.79
N THR A 48 -3.38 -5.02 8.12
CA THR A 48 -3.43 -4.46 6.78
C THR A 48 -3.59 -2.94 6.86
N PHE A 49 -2.74 -2.25 6.13
CA PHE A 49 -2.82 -0.81 5.89
C PHE A 49 -3.28 -0.59 4.45
N LEU A 50 -4.14 0.40 4.29
CA LEU A 50 -4.68 0.78 3.00
C LEU A 50 -4.73 2.31 2.94
N VAL A 51 -4.11 2.88 1.91
CA VAL A 51 -4.16 4.32 1.64
C VAL A 51 -4.71 4.51 0.26
N GLU A 52 -5.81 5.26 0.16
CA GLU A 52 -6.38 5.72 -1.09
C GLU A 52 -6.20 7.24 -1.17
N PHE A 53 -5.67 7.73 -2.29
CA PHE A 53 -5.47 9.16 -2.49
C PHE A 53 -5.78 9.57 -3.92
N THR A 54 -6.15 10.84 -4.08
CA THR A 54 -6.28 11.49 -5.37
C THR A 54 -5.12 12.46 -5.56
N LEU A 55 -4.57 12.49 -6.78
CA LEU A 55 -3.45 13.36 -7.14
C LEU A 55 -3.92 14.36 -8.20
N SER A 56 -3.77 15.65 -7.90
CA SER A 56 -3.94 16.72 -8.89
C SER A 56 -2.62 17.47 -9.08
N CYS A 57 -2.17 17.58 -10.33
CA CYS A 57 -0.92 18.25 -10.70
C CYS A 57 -1.23 19.55 -11.44
N LYS A 58 -0.41 20.59 -11.27
CA LYS A 58 -0.58 21.86 -12.00
C LYS A 58 -0.45 21.69 -13.52
N ASN A 59 0.35 20.71 -13.95
CA ASN A 59 0.55 20.38 -15.36
C ASN A 59 -0.54 19.44 -15.92
N ALA A 60 -1.62 19.18 -15.19
CA ALA A 60 -2.68 18.23 -15.55
C ALA A 60 -2.16 16.85 -15.98
N ALA A 61 -0.99 16.45 -15.44
CA ALA A 61 -0.41 15.14 -15.68
C ALA A 61 -1.34 14.09 -15.09
N LYS A 62 -1.70 13.11 -15.93
CA LYS A 62 -2.55 11.97 -15.57
C LYS A 62 -1.78 10.70 -15.87
N ASP A 63 -2.20 9.63 -15.24
CA ASP A 63 -1.59 8.31 -15.46
C ASP A 63 -0.08 8.28 -15.14
N LEU A 64 0.27 8.75 -13.94
CA LEU A 64 1.64 8.65 -13.44
C LEU A 64 1.85 7.30 -12.76
N VAL A 65 3.00 6.69 -13.01
CA VAL A 65 3.46 5.57 -12.20
C VAL A 65 4.11 6.14 -10.96
N LEU A 66 3.63 5.71 -9.78
CA LEU A 66 4.15 6.14 -8.49
C LEU A 66 4.67 4.93 -7.72
N HIS A 67 5.73 5.16 -6.96
CA HIS A 67 6.34 4.19 -6.08
C HIS A 67 6.29 4.73 -4.65
N ALA A 68 5.84 3.90 -3.71
CA ALA A 68 5.85 4.27 -2.31
C ALA A 68 7.00 3.58 -1.58
N ASP A 69 7.55 4.27 -0.60
CA ASP A 69 8.55 3.74 0.33
C ASP A 69 8.06 3.92 1.77
N ILE A 70 8.12 2.83 2.52
CA ILE A 70 7.61 2.71 3.89
C ILE A 70 8.69 1.99 4.69
N GLY A 71 9.45 2.73 5.51
CA GLY A 71 10.51 2.14 6.35
C GLY A 71 11.48 1.27 5.55
N ASP A 72 12.05 1.83 4.48
CA ASP A 72 13.00 1.19 3.54
C ASP A 72 12.45 0.05 2.69
N ARG A 73 11.13 -0.21 2.75
CA ARG A 73 10.44 -1.17 1.89
C ARG A 73 9.63 -0.45 0.83
N GLN A 74 9.83 -0.89 -0.40
CA GLN A 74 9.23 -0.29 -1.58
C GLN A 74 7.99 -1.06 -2.01
N PHE A 75 6.90 -0.35 -2.26
CA PHE A 75 5.63 -0.91 -2.68
C PHE A 75 5.14 -0.22 -3.96
N PRO A 76 4.63 -0.98 -4.94
CA PRO A 76 4.03 -0.38 -6.12
C PRO A 76 2.69 0.28 -5.76
N VAL A 77 2.42 1.46 -6.33
CA VAL A 77 1.12 2.12 -6.18
C VAL A 77 0.22 1.68 -7.33
N SER A 78 -0.96 1.18 -6.99
CA SER A 78 -1.99 0.85 -7.98
C SER A 78 -2.79 2.09 -8.35
N ARG A 79 -3.23 2.15 -9.61
CA ARG A 79 -3.98 3.29 -10.15
C ARG A 79 -5.34 2.82 -10.69
N SER A 80 -6.35 3.67 -10.55
CA SER A 80 -7.66 3.46 -11.15
C SER A 80 -7.63 3.71 -12.66
N ALA A 81 -8.59 3.13 -13.39
CA ALA A 81 -8.73 3.31 -14.84
C ALA A 81 -8.92 4.79 -15.23
N ASP A 82 -9.47 5.61 -14.32
CA ASP A 82 -9.68 7.05 -14.51
C ASP A 82 -8.35 7.86 -14.43
N GLY A 83 -7.26 7.26 -13.96
CA GLY A 83 -5.93 7.88 -13.83
C GLY A 83 -5.79 8.94 -12.72
N MET A 84 -6.84 9.13 -11.90
CA MET A 84 -6.89 10.16 -10.84
C MET A 84 -6.81 9.59 -9.42
N ARG A 85 -7.26 8.34 -9.23
CA ARG A 85 -7.30 7.66 -7.93
C ARG A 85 -6.15 6.65 -7.85
N TYR A 86 -5.45 6.68 -6.74
CA TYR A 86 -4.32 5.83 -6.44
C TYR A 86 -4.56 5.09 -5.14
N GLN A 87 -4.10 3.85 -5.08
CA GLN A 87 -4.28 2.99 -3.94
C GLN A 87 -3.00 2.21 -3.66
N ILE A 88 -2.62 2.16 -2.39
CA ILE A 88 -1.55 1.32 -1.90
C ILE A 88 -2.04 0.54 -0.68
N SER A 89 -1.69 -0.73 -0.63
CA SER A 89 -1.87 -1.54 0.56
C SER A 89 -0.60 -2.31 0.89
N TRP A 90 -0.35 -2.48 2.18
CA TRP A 90 0.70 -3.34 2.69
C TRP A 90 0.22 -4.03 3.96
N THR A 91 0.85 -5.14 4.29
CA THR A 91 0.62 -5.84 5.55
C THR A 91 1.88 -5.82 6.39
N ALA A 92 1.68 -5.80 7.71
CA ALA A 92 2.73 -5.95 8.68
C ALA A 92 2.24 -6.87 9.80
N GLU A 93 3.15 -7.61 10.41
CA GLU A 93 2.83 -8.42 11.58
C GLU A 93 2.38 -7.51 12.73
N HIS A 94 1.40 -7.95 13.54
CA HIS A 94 0.88 -7.15 14.66
C HIS A 94 1.96 -6.62 15.63
N LYS A 95 3.06 -7.37 15.79
CA LYS A 95 4.21 -6.96 16.62
C LYS A 95 5.04 -5.86 15.97
N GLN A 96 5.10 -5.86 14.65
CA GLN A 96 5.85 -4.89 13.83
C GLN A 96 5.00 -3.66 13.49
N ALA A 97 3.71 -3.68 13.84
CA ALA A 97 2.76 -2.60 13.62
C ALA A 97 2.18 -2.02 14.94
N PRO A 98 3.03 -1.42 15.81
CA PRO A 98 2.54 -0.75 17.02
C PRO A 98 1.63 0.45 16.70
N ALA A 99 0.86 0.88 17.70
CA ALA A 99 0.10 2.14 17.61
C ALA A 99 1.06 3.30 17.34
N GLY A 100 0.78 4.11 16.33
CA GLY A 100 1.70 5.15 15.90
C GLY A 100 1.32 5.77 14.57
N SER A 101 2.16 6.68 14.11
CA SER A 101 2.03 7.33 12.81
C SER A 101 3.08 6.76 11.87
N TYR A 102 2.64 6.24 10.73
CA TYR A 102 3.49 5.68 9.68
C TYR A 102 3.60 6.69 8.55
N GLU A 103 4.83 7.07 8.23
CA GLU A 103 5.11 8.02 7.15
C GLU A 103 5.33 7.26 5.84
N VAL A 104 4.48 7.53 4.85
CA VAL A 104 4.54 6.91 3.52
C VAL A 104 5.07 7.93 2.53
N ARG A 105 6.28 7.71 2.03
CA ARG A 105 6.93 8.59 1.05
C ARG A 105 6.59 8.14 -0.35
N PHE A 106 6.17 9.06 -1.22
CA PHE A 106 5.87 8.75 -2.61
C PHE A 106 6.94 9.35 -3.53
N PHE A 107 7.33 8.57 -4.53
CA PHE A 107 8.33 8.87 -5.53
C PHE A 107 7.77 8.65 -6.92
N ASP A 108 8.25 9.46 -7.86
CA ASP A 108 8.13 9.20 -9.30
C ASP A 108 9.23 8.21 -9.76
N ASP A 109 9.20 7.83 -11.03
CA ASP A 109 10.18 6.88 -11.59
C ASP A 109 11.63 7.37 -11.45
N GLU A 110 11.87 8.68 -11.57
CA GLU A 110 13.20 9.29 -11.44
C GLU A 110 13.68 9.28 -9.98
N GLY A 111 12.86 9.75 -9.05
CA GLY A 111 13.13 9.72 -7.62
C GLY A 111 13.29 8.29 -7.09
N PHE A 112 12.52 7.34 -7.61
CA PHE A 112 12.65 5.92 -7.28
C PHE A 112 13.97 5.33 -7.76
N ALA A 113 14.43 5.67 -8.97
CA ALA A 113 15.73 5.25 -9.47
C ALA A 113 16.87 5.82 -8.61
N ALA A 114 16.76 7.07 -8.16
CA ALA A 114 17.69 7.70 -7.24
C ALA A 114 17.70 7.02 -5.85
N LEU A 115 16.53 6.73 -5.28
CA LEU A 115 16.38 6.01 -4.01
C LEU A 115 17.08 4.64 -4.07
N ARG A 116 16.82 3.85 -5.12
CA ARG A 116 17.46 2.54 -5.30
C ARG A 116 18.97 2.64 -5.50
N LYS A 117 19.47 3.75 -6.06
CA LYS A 117 20.91 3.99 -6.20
C LYS A 117 21.54 4.32 -4.85
N ALA A 118 20.89 5.16 -4.04
CA ALA A 118 21.34 5.49 -2.69
C ALA A 118 21.42 4.24 -1.81
N GLN A 119 20.37 3.40 -1.82
CA GLN A 119 20.33 2.13 -1.08
C GLN A 119 21.47 1.18 -1.46
N ARG A 120 21.78 1.06 -2.76
CA ARG A 120 22.88 0.21 -3.24
C ARG A 120 24.26 0.76 -2.90
N SER A 121 24.38 2.07 -2.70
CA SER A 121 25.64 2.75 -2.44
C SER A 121 25.88 3.01 -0.95
N ASP A 122 25.00 2.48 -0.07
CA ASP A 122 24.99 2.71 1.38
C ASP A 122 25.02 4.21 1.74
N GLN A 123 24.38 5.02 0.90
CA GLN A 123 24.21 6.46 1.12
C GLN A 123 22.91 6.72 1.88
N ASP A 124 22.82 7.89 2.52
CA ASP A 124 21.63 8.28 3.28
C ASP A 124 20.39 8.35 2.39
N VAL A 125 19.49 7.38 2.55
CA VAL A 125 18.23 7.25 1.82
C VAL A 125 17.27 8.40 2.11
N ASN A 126 17.43 9.09 3.25
CA ASN A 126 16.59 10.22 3.62
C ASN A 126 16.98 11.53 2.93
N ALA A 127 18.17 11.58 2.32
CA ALA A 127 18.59 12.72 1.52
C ALA A 127 17.90 12.78 0.15
N VAL A 128 17.24 11.71 -0.29
CA VAL A 128 16.50 11.66 -1.56
C VAL A 128 15.14 12.34 -1.38
N SER A 129 14.89 13.39 -2.16
CA SER A 129 13.64 14.16 -2.09
C SER A 129 12.45 13.32 -2.55
N SER A 130 11.50 13.08 -1.64
CA SER A 130 10.18 12.52 -1.98
C SER A 130 9.29 13.58 -2.64
N LEU A 131 8.36 13.14 -3.51
CA LEU A 131 7.42 14.02 -4.20
C LEU A 131 6.39 14.60 -3.22
N PHE A 132 5.83 13.72 -2.38
CA PHE A 132 4.96 14.07 -1.26
C PHE A 132 4.96 12.94 -0.25
N THR A 133 4.43 13.23 0.93
CA THR A 133 4.41 12.29 2.04
C THR A 133 3.04 12.27 2.69
N ILE A 134 2.52 11.08 2.99
CA ILE A 134 1.24 10.89 3.67
C ILE A 134 1.51 10.21 5.01
N THR A 135 1.02 10.81 6.10
CA THR A 135 1.09 10.20 7.44
C THR A 135 -0.17 9.40 7.73
N VAL A 136 -0.01 8.10 7.99
CA VAL A 136 -1.10 7.18 8.33
C VAL A 136 -1.10 6.95 9.84
N HIS A 137 -2.20 7.30 10.50
CA HIS A 137 -2.35 7.06 11.93
C HIS A 137 -2.98 5.68 12.19
N HIS A 138 -2.26 4.83 12.91
CA HIS A 138 -2.73 3.53 13.36
C HIS A 138 -3.00 3.56 14.86
N ARG A 139 -4.24 3.25 15.24
CA ARG A 139 -4.68 3.22 16.65
C ARG A 139 -4.06 2.07 17.46
N GLY A 140 -3.43 1.11 16.78
CA GLY A 140 -2.97 -0.14 17.39
C GLY A 140 -4.04 -1.22 17.33
N VAL A 141 -3.59 -2.45 17.56
CA VAL A 141 -4.40 -3.64 17.42
C VAL A 141 -5.06 -3.97 18.75
N SER A 142 -6.39 -3.97 18.78
CA SER A 142 -7.13 -4.42 19.95
C SER A 142 -7.01 -5.94 20.07
N GLN A 143 -6.46 -6.39 21.19
CA GLN A 143 -6.62 -7.77 21.64
C GLN A 143 -8.11 -7.91 21.98
N GLY A 144 -8.87 -8.67 21.19
CA GLY A 144 -10.31 -8.75 21.34
C GLY A 144 -10.73 -9.47 22.64
N PRO A 145 -11.99 -9.91 22.75
CA PRO A 145 -12.43 -10.67 23.92
C PRO A 145 -11.57 -11.93 24.11
N TRP A 146 -11.30 -12.27 25.37
CA TRP A 146 -10.44 -13.40 25.76
C TRP A 146 -10.95 -14.77 25.31
N ALA A 147 -12.24 -14.88 24.98
CA ALA A 147 -12.87 -16.07 24.43
C ALA A 147 -13.42 -15.79 23.03
N SER A 148 -13.19 -16.72 22.09
CA SER A 148 -13.74 -16.66 20.74
C SER A 148 -15.24 -16.99 20.75
N SER A 149 -16.00 -16.42 19.80
CA SER A 149 -17.44 -16.70 19.69
C SER A 149 -17.79 -18.19 19.50
N PRO A 150 -16.98 -19.03 18.80
CA PRO A 150 -17.25 -20.47 18.73
C PRO A 150 -17.13 -21.16 20.09
N THR A 151 -16.15 -20.78 20.92
CA THR A 151 -15.99 -21.35 22.26
C THR A 151 -17.18 -21.00 23.14
N VAL A 152 -17.64 -19.75 23.11
CA VAL A 152 -18.82 -19.31 23.87
C VAL A 152 -20.07 -20.07 23.43
N ALA A 153 -20.29 -20.22 22.12
CA ALA A 153 -21.41 -20.97 21.57
C ALA A 153 -21.38 -22.46 21.97
N ALA A 154 -20.20 -23.09 21.93
CA ALA A 154 -20.04 -24.48 22.34
C ALA A 154 -20.35 -24.69 23.83
N VAL A 155 -19.87 -23.79 24.70
CA VAL A 155 -20.17 -23.83 26.15
C VAL A 155 -21.67 -23.67 26.40
N ALA A 156 -22.33 -22.73 25.71
CA ALA A 156 -23.77 -22.53 25.83
C ALA A 156 -24.56 -23.77 25.37
N ALA A 157 -24.21 -24.36 24.23
CA ALA A 157 -24.84 -25.57 23.72
C ALA A 157 -24.67 -26.76 24.69
N PHE A 158 -23.47 -26.92 25.25
CA PHE A 158 -23.18 -27.95 26.24
C PHE A 158 -23.96 -27.76 27.53
N ALA A 159 -24.10 -26.51 28.01
CA ALA A 159 -24.91 -26.19 29.17
C ALA A 159 -26.39 -26.56 28.94
N VAL A 160 -26.96 -26.19 27.80
CA VAL A 160 -28.35 -26.55 27.43
C VAL A 160 -28.52 -28.06 27.39
N TRP A 161 -27.57 -28.80 26.81
CA TRP A 161 -27.60 -30.25 26.79
C TRP A 161 -27.59 -30.86 28.20
N LEU A 162 -26.73 -30.37 29.09
CA LEU A 162 -26.68 -30.82 30.49
C LEU A 162 -27.98 -30.53 31.25
N PHE A 163 -28.58 -29.36 31.05
CA PHE A 163 -29.86 -29.01 31.65
C PHE A 163 -30.98 -29.94 31.18
N ALA A 164 -31.09 -30.17 29.87
CA ALA A 164 -32.06 -31.10 29.30
C ALA A 164 -31.84 -32.53 29.81
N TYR A 165 -30.59 -32.95 29.92
CA TYR A 165 -30.23 -34.28 30.42
C TYR A 165 -30.60 -34.47 31.89
N ARG A 166 -30.34 -33.47 32.74
CA ARG A 166 -30.72 -33.50 34.16
C ARG A 166 -32.24 -33.52 34.35
N ALA A 167 -32.96 -32.67 33.61
CA ALA A 167 -34.43 -32.64 33.65
C ALA A 167 -35.03 -33.99 33.24
N LYS A 168 -34.49 -34.63 32.19
CA LYS A 168 -34.95 -35.97 31.78
C LYS A 168 -34.71 -37.02 32.85
N ARG A 169 -33.51 -37.06 33.47
CA ARG A 169 -33.20 -38.03 34.52
C ARG A 169 -34.14 -37.89 35.72
N GLN A 170 -34.44 -36.66 36.14
CA GLN A 170 -35.34 -36.39 37.28
C GLN A 170 -36.78 -36.90 37.07
N ILE A 171 -37.25 -37.04 35.82
CA ILE A 171 -38.60 -37.53 35.51
C ILE A 171 -38.65 -39.07 35.46
N GLN A 172 -37.50 -39.74 35.30
CA GLN A 172 -37.42 -41.20 35.17
C GLN A 172 -37.13 -41.93 36.49
N ASP A 173 -36.85 -41.19 37.56
CA ASP A 173 -36.82 -41.67 38.96
C ASP A 173 -38.20 -41.45 39.62
#